data_AF-A0AAN6K6W7-F1
#
_entry.id   AF-A0AAN6K6W7-F1
#
_cell.length_a   1.000
_cell.length_b   1.000
_cell.length_c   1.000
_cell.angle_alpha   90.00
_cell.angle_beta   90.00
_cell.angle_gamma   90.00
#
_symmetry.space_group_name_H-M   'P 1'
#
loop_
_entity.id
_entity.type
_entity.pdbx_description
1 polymer ?
#
loop_
_entity_poly.entity_id
_entity_poly.type
_entity_poly.pdbx_seq_one_letter_code
_entity_poly.pdbx_strand_id
1 'polypeptide(L)'
;MDASLRNRPALEARIEKLRDQLVARFHTIVNLAAVDGTDRNKTAIAQYHLQTETAALITTAENAQSLIRQLQEMWLFGQLDTLGDTKARQQSDEDAKSITLLLKQLAESQEAAVGHAGLEPVPQPTMVNEE
;
A
#
# COMPACT_ATOMS: atom_id res chain seq x y z
N MET A 1 5.00 3.26 7.90
CA MET A 1 3.81 4.01 7.46
C MET A 1 2.57 3.19 7.79
N ASP A 2 1.61 3.79 8.48
CA ASP A 2 0.31 3.18 8.79
C ASP A 2 -0.40 2.75 7.49
N ALA A 3 -0.91 1.53 7.44
CA ALA A 3 -1.57 0.96 6.27
C ALA A 3 -2.82 1.77 5.86
N SER A 4 -3.47 2.46 6.82
CA SER A 4 -4.64 3.31 6.56
C SER A 4 -4.34 4.50 5.65
N LEU A 5 -3.08 4.93 5.54
CA LEU A 5 -2.68 6.06 4.69
C LEU A 5 -2.38 5.65 3.24
N ARG A 6 -2.41 4.35 2.92
CA ARG A 6 -2.09 3.84 1.57
C ARG A 6 -3.31 3.77 0.65
N ASN A 7 -4.52 3.85 1.20
CA ASN A 7 -5.76 3.63 0.45
C ASN A 7 -6.87 4.58 0.93
N ARG A 8 -7.56 5.25 -0.02
CA ARG A 8 -8.63 6.23 0.26
C ARG A 8 -9.73 5.70 1.20
N PRO A 9 -10.40 4.55 0.95
CA PRO A 9 -11.43 4.02 1.84
C PRO A 9 -10.92 3.72 3.25
N ALA A 10 -9.65 3.34 3.42
CA ALA A 10 -9.09 3.10 4.75
C ALA A 10 -8.87 4.41 5.52
N LEU A 11 -8.48 5.47 4.82
CA LEU A 11 -8.38 6.82 5.38
C LEU A 11 -9.75 7.36 5.77
N GLU A 12 -10.75 7.23 4.90
CA GLU A 12 -12.13 7.62 5.17
C GLU A 12 -12.67 6.91 6.42
N ALA A 13 -12.52 5.59 6.49
CA ALA A 13 -12.94 4.81 7.66
C ALA A 13 -12.24 5.26 8.96
N ARG A 14 -10.96 5.65 8.89
CA ARG A 14 -10.23 6.16 10.07
C ARG A 14 -10.73 7.54 10.50
N ILE A 15 -11.04 8.43 9.55
CA ILE A 15 -11.63 9.75 9.82
C ILE A 15 -13.01 9.58 10.46
N GLU A 16 -13.85 8.72 9.90
CA GLU A 16 -15.18 8.43 10.43
C GLU A 16 -15.10 7.86 11.84
N LYS A 17 -14.20 6.88 12.06
CA LYS A 17 -13.98 6.31 13.39
C LYS A 17 -13.58 7.37 14.41
N LEU A 18 -12.65 8.26 14.07
CA LEU A 18 -12.22 9.33 14.99
C LEU A 18 -13.34 10.32 15.28
N ARG A 19 -14.10 10.73 14.26
CA ARG A 19 -15.30 11.58 14.41
C ARG A 19 -16.30 10.93 15.36
N ASP A 20 -16.66 9.68 15.10
CA ASP A 20 -17.69 8.98 15.86
C ASP A 20 -17.26 8.75 17.31
N GLN A 21 -15.97 8.45 17.54
CA GLN A 21 -15.41 8.36 18.89
C GLN A 21 -15.46 9.70 19.63
N LEU A 22 -15.14 10.81 18.96
CA LEU A 22 -15.17 12.14 19.56
C LEU A 22 -16.59 12.52 20.00
N VAL A 23 -17.56 12.32 19.10
CA VAL A 23 -18.98 12.61 19.34
C VAL A 23 -19.55 11.72 20.43
N ALA A 24 -19.29 10.41 20.37
CA ALA A 24 -19.80 9.44 21.35
C ALA A 24 -19.32 9.77 22.76
N ARG A 25 -18.02 10.07 22.93
CA ARG A 25 -17.45 10.41 24.25
C ARG A 25 -18.01 11.70 24.81
N PHE A 26 -18.11 12.74 23.97
CA PHE A 26 -18.72 14.00 24.40
C PHE A 26 -20.18 13.80 24.83
N HIS A 27 -20.95 13.04 24.05
CA HIS A 27 -22.33 12.70 24.39
C HIS A 27 -22.43 11.92 25.71
N THR A 28 -21.54 10.97 25.97
CA THR A 28 -21.47 10.25 27.25
C THR A 28 -21.19 11.20 28.41
N ILE A 29 -20.26 12.16 28.26
CA ILE A 29 -19.97 13.16 29.31
C ILE A 29 -21.21 14.01 29.61
N VAL A 30 -21.92 14.47 28.58
CA VAL A 30 -23.16 15.27 28.74
C VAL A 30 -24.23 14.46 29.47
N ASN A 31 -24.44 13.20 29.10
CA ASN A 31 -25.42 12.34 29.78
C ASN A 31 -25.05 12.06 31.24
N LEU A 32 -23.76 11.90 31.51
CA LEU A 32 -23.26 11.65 32.85
C LEU A 32 -23.39 12.88 33.76
N ALA A 33 -23.25 14.08 33.20
CA ALA A 33 -23.49 15.34 33.90
C ALA A 33 -24.98 15.58 34.20
N ALA A 34 -25.88 15.00 33.40
CA ALA A 34 -27.33 15.09 33.59
C ALA A 34 -27.88 14.07 34.62
N VAL A 35 -27.03 13.27 35.27
CA VAL A 35 -27.47 12.27 36.26
C VAL A 35 -28.03 12.99 37.50
N ASP A 36 -29.35 12.93 37.66
CA ASP A 36 -30.05 13.42 38.84
C ASP A 36 -30.01 12.38 39.97
N GLY A 37 -29.47 12.78 41.12
CA GLY A 37 -29.43 11.95 42.32
C GLY A 37 -28.26 12.28 43.25
N THR A 38 -28.57 12.62 44.50
CA THR A 38 -27.60 13.04 45.53
C THR A 38 -27.00 11.87 46.33
N ASP A 39 -27.16 10.64 45.85
CA ASP A 39 -26.55 9.46 46.49
C ASP A 39 -25.03 9.48 46.29
N ARG A 40 -24.29 9.48 47.39
CA ARG A 40 -22.82 9.54 47.41
C ARG A 40 -22.17 8.47 46.53
N ASN A 41 -22.72 7.26 46.50
CA ASN A 41 -22.16 6.18 45.70
C ASN A 41 -22.35 6.44 44.20
N LYS A 42 -23.53 6.94 43.81
CA LYS A 42 -23.83 7.30 42.43
C LYS A 42 -22.97 8.46 41.96
N THR A 43 -22.81 9.49 42.79
CA THR A 43 -21.95 10.64 42.47
C THR A 43 -20.48 10.24 42.32
N ALA A 44 -19.97 9.36 43.19
CA ALA A 44 -18.58 8.88 43.09
C ALA A 44 -18.33 8.10 41.79
N ILE A 45 -19.28 7.22 41.42
CA ILE A 45 -19.22 6.47 40.16
C ILE A 45 -19.29 7.42 38.96
N ALA A 46 -20.21 8.39 38.97
CA ALA A 46 -20.33 9.39 37.92
C ALA A 46 -19.06 10.22 37.78
N GLN A 47 -18.43 10.64 38.88
CA GLN A 47 -17.18 11.38 38.84
C GLN A 47 -16.04 10.57 38.19
N TYR A 48 -15.92 9.29 38.53
CA TYR A 48 -14.91 8.41 37.94
C TYR A 48 -15.11 8.24 36.43
N HIS A 49 -16.35 8.00 35.99
CA HIS A 49 -16.67 7.90 34.57
C HIS A 49 -16.41 9.20 33.83
N LEU A 50 -16.70 10.36 34.45
CA LEU A 50 -16.47 11.66 33.83
C LEU A 50 -14.98 11.89 33.57
N GLN A 51 -14.13 11.56 34.54
CA GLN A 51 -12.68 11.64 34.38
C GLN A 51 -12.18 10.70 33.28
N THR A 52 -12.68 9.46 33.26
CA THR A 52 -12.28 8.45 32.27
C THR A 52 -12.67 8.87 30.85
N GLU A 53 -13.91 9.31 30.64
CA GLU A 53 -14.37 9.75 29.32
C GLU A 53 -13.68 11.04 28.88
N THR A 54 -13.37 11.95 29.80
CA THR A 54 -12.60 13.16 29.50
C THR A 54 -11.19 12.82 29.03
N ALA A 55 -10.48 11.93 29.73
CA ALA A 55 -9.14 11.49 29.32
C ALA A 55 -9.19 10.81 27.94
N ALA A 56 -10.18 9.94 27.73
CA ALA A 56 -10.33 9.24 26.45
C ALA A 56 -10.73 10.18 25.30
N LEU A 57 -11.48 11.26 25.58
CA LEU A 57 -11.80 12.32 24.61
C LEU A 57 -10.53 13.06 24.19
N ILE A 58 -9.67 13.44 25.16
CA ILE A 58 -8.38 14.08 24.90
C ILE A 58 -7.51 13.18 24.01
N THR A 59 -7.35 11.90 24.36
CA THR A 59 -6.58 10.96 23.53
C THR A 59 -7.16 10.80 22.13
N THR A 60 -8.48 10.84 21.98
CA THR A 60 -9.13 10.78 20.64
C THR A 60 -8.80 12.05 19.83
N ALA A 61 -8.78 13.22 20.46
CA ALA A 61 -8.38 14.47 19.82
C ALA A 61 -6.89 14.47 19.41
N GLU A 62 -6.00 13.97 20.28
CA GLU A 62 -4.57 13.80 19.98
C GLU A 62 -4.34 12.86 18.79
N ASN A 63 -5.11 11.77 18.71
CA ASN A 63 -5.08 10.86 17.56
C ASN A 63 -5.54 11.53 16.27
N ALA A 64 -6.53 12.42 16.34
CA ALA A 64 -6.98 13.22 15.19
C ALA A 64 -5.91 14.23 14.75
N GLN A 65 -5.28 14.93 15.69
CA GLN A 65 -4.15 15.82 15.39
C GLN A 65 -2.97 15.06 14.78
N SER A 66 -2.68 13.86 15.30
CA SER A 66 -1.65 12.98 14.75
C SER A 66 -1.95 12.57 13.31
N LEU A 67 -3.21 12.26 13.00
CA LEU A 67 -3.65 11.97 11.63
C LEU A 67 -3.49 13.19 10.71
N ILE A 68 -3.88 14.38 11.18
CA ILE A 68 -3.69 15.63 10.41
C ILE A 68 -2.22 15.84 10.08
N ARG A 69 -1.33 15.66 11.05
CA ARG A 69 0.11 15.76 10.83
C ARG A 69 0.60 14.73 9.80
N GLN A 70 0.15 13.48 9.89
CA GLN A 70 0.48 12.45 8.90
C GLN A 70 0.02 12.83 7.48
N LEU A 71 -1.16 13.44 7.35
CA LEU A 71 -1.66 13.93 6.06
C LEU A 71 -0.84 15.10 5.52
N GLN A 72 -0.44 16.03 6.39
CA GLN A 72 0.43 17.15 6.03
C GLN A 72 1.82 16.66 5.61
N GLU A 73 2.39 15.71 6.34
CA GLU A 73 3.66 15.07 6.00
C GLU A 73 3.56 14.35 4.64
N MET A 74 2.48 13.60 4.39
CA MET A 74 2.24 12.97 3.10
C MET A 74 2.06 13.99 1.96
N TRP A 75 1.45 15.14 2.23
CA TRP A 75 1.30 16.20 1.24
C TRP A 75 2.63 16.92 0.95
N LEU A 76 3.41 17.23 1.99
CA LEU A 76 4.69 17.94 1.86
C LEU A 76 5.80 17.06 1.27
N PHE A 77 5.85 15.79 1.65
CA PHE A 77 6.91 14.87 1.25
C PHE A 77 6.50 13.89 0.14
N GLY A 78 5.22 13.89 -0.25
CA GLY A 78 4.66 12.93 -1.20
C GLY A 78 4.77 11.48 -0.71
N GLN A 79 4.67 10.51 -1.64
CA GLN A 79 5.46 9.29 -1.46
C GLN A 79 6.91 9.74 -1.42
N LEU A 80 7.61 9.42 -0.35
CA LEU A 80 9.05 9.66 -0.22
C LEU A 80 9.72 9.11 -1.48
N ASP A 81 10.02 9.96 -2.47
CA ASP A 81 10.81 9.59 -3.64
C ASP A 81 12.26 9.52 -3.16
N THR A 82 12.56 8.52 -2.32
CA THR A 82 13.94 8.18 -1.93
C THR A 82 14.72 7.60 -3.10
N LEU A 83 14.06 7.41 -4.25
CA LEU A 83 14.58 6.98 -5.52
C LEU A 83 14.46 8.10 -6.56
N GLY A 84 14.60 9.36 -6.13
CA GLY A 84 14.96 10.43 -7.05
C GLY A 84 16.19 9.99 -7.85
N ASP A 85 16.20 10.31 -9.15
CA ASP A 85 17.14 9.95 -10.22
C ASP A 85 18.54 9.54 -9.73
N THR A 86 18.62 8.34 -9.16
CA THR A 86 19.82 7.87 -8.47
C THR A 86 20.64 7.15 -9.52
N LYS A 87 21.97 7.26 -9.46
CA LYS A 87 22.87 6.51 -10.37
C LYS A 87 22.46 5.04 -10.51
N ALA A 88 21.97 4.42 -9.43
CA ALA A 88 21.46 3.05 -9.45
C ALA A 88 20.25 2.82 -10.39
N ARG A 89 19.33 3.79 -10.53
CA ARG A 89 18.18 3.69 -11.44
C ARG A 89 18.61 3.88 -12.90
N GLN A 90 19.50 4.84 -13.16
CA GLN A 90 20.10 5.03 -14.49
C GLN A 90 20.90 3.79 -14.92
N GLN A 91 21.69 3.21 -14.01
CA GLN A 91 22.46 2.00 -14.26
C GLN A 91 21.55 0.79 -14.49
N SER A 92 20.49 0.63 -13.69
CA SER A 92 19.50 -0.43 -13.89
C SER A 92 18.74 -0.29 -15.22
N ASP A 93 18.43 0.92 -15.65
CA ASP A 93 17.77 1.18 -16.93
C ASP A 93 18.72 0.94 -18.12
N GLU A 94 20.01 1.24 -17.98
CA GLU A 94 21.04 0.89 -18.96
C GLU A 94 21.27 -0.62 -19.04
N ASP A 95 21.38 -1.29 -17.90
CA ASP A 95 21.53 -2.75 -17.82
C ASP A 95 20.31 -3.45 -18.44
N ALA A 96 19.08 -2.98 -18.16
CA ALA A 96 17.87 -3.51 -18.76
C ALA A 96 17.84 -3.38 -20.30
N LYS A 97 18.37 -2.26 -20.85
CA LYS A 97 18.52 -2.07 -22.30
C LYS A 97 19.56 -3.02 -22.90
N SER A 98 20.67 -3.24 -22.20
CA SER A 98 21.71 -4.17 -22.65
C SER A 98 21.20 -5.61 -22.68
N ILE A 99 20.45 -6.03 -21.65
CA ILE A 99 19.86 -7.37 -21.56
C ILE A 99 18.84 -7.59 -22.68
N THR A 100 17.99 -6.59 -22.98
CA THR A 100 17.02 -6.70 -24.08
C THR A 100 17.69 -6.83 -25.44
N LEU A 101 18.80 -6.12 -25.70
CA LEU A 101 19.59 -6.28 -26.92
C LEU A 101 20.21 -7.68 -27.04
N LEU A 102 20.79 -8.19 -25.95
CA LEU A 102 21.38 -9.53 -25.92
C LEU A 102 20.32 -10.63 -26.10
N LEU A 103 19.16 -10.48 -25.48
CA LEU A 103 18.02 -11.41 -25.67
C LEU A 103 17.52 -11.40 -27.12
N LYS A 104 17.50 -10.22 -27.77
CA LYS A 104 17.12 -10.11 -29.18
C LYS A 104 18.13 -10.82 -30.10
N GLN A 105 19.43 -10.63 -29.88
CA GLN A 105 20.47 -11.36 -30.62
C GLN A 105 20.41 -12.87 -30.38
N LEU A 106 20.07 -13.29 -29.16
CA LEU A 106 19.91 -14.71 -28.84
C LEU A 106 18.70 -15.31 -29.57
N ALA A 107 17.60 -14.56 -29.65
CA ALA A 107 16.40 -14.97 -30.39
C ALA A 107 16.69 -15.09 -31.90
N GLU A 108 17.38 -14.11 -32.48
CA GLU A 108 17.77 -14.11 -33.90
C GLU A 108 18.76 -15.24 -34.23
N SER A 109 19.72 -15.52 -33.35
CA SER A 109 20.66 -16.65 -33.53
C SER A 109 20.00 -18.02 -33.32
N GLN A 110 18.97 -18.10 -32.49
CA GLN A 110 18.17 -19.32 -32.31
C GLN A 110 17.26 -19.59 -33.51
N GLU A 111 16.66 -18.57 -34.13
CA GLU A 111 15.97 -18.71 -35.42
C GLU A 111 16.92 -19.16 -36.55
N ALA A 112 18.15 -18.63 -36.58
CA ALA A 112 19.18 -19.05 -37.55
C ALA A 112 19.64 -20.51 -37.33
N ALA A 113 19.70 -20.98 -36.09
CA ALA A 113 20.04 -22.36 -35.76
C ALA A 113 18.91 -23.35 -36.12
N VAL A 114 17.65 -22.95 -35.97
CA VAL A 114 16.49 -23.75 -36.40
C VAL A 114 16.38 -23.82 -37.93
N GLY A 115 16.80 -22.77 -38.64
CA GLY A 115 16.88 -22.75 -40.11
C GLY A 115 17.92 -23.70 -40.73
N HIS A 116 18.93 -24.13 -39.97
CA HIS A 116 20.00 -25.00 -40.47
C HIS A 116 19.75 -26.51 -40.27
N ALA A 117 18.74 -26.90 -39.50
CA ALA A 117 18.39 -28.31 -39.25
C ALA A 117 17.42 -28.91 -40.30
N GLY A 118 17.07 -28.17 -41.36
CA GLY A 118 16.01 -28.53 -42.30
C GLY A 118 16.44 -28.95 -43.72
N LEU A 119 17.72 -29.16 -43.99
CA LEU A 119 18.20 -29.46 -45.36
C LEU A 119 19.17 -30.64 -45.38
N GLU A 120 18.65 -31.86 -45.24
CA GLU A 120 19.29 -33.06 -45.79
C GLU A 120 18.53 -33.46 -47.07
N PRO A 121 19.19 -33.56 -48.25
CA PRO A 121 18.54 -34.01 -49.46
C PRO A 121 18.33 -35.53 -49.41
N VAL A 122 17.08 -35.95 -49.52
CA VAL A 122 16.67 -37.36 -49.70
C VAL A 122 17.33 -37.94 -50.96
N PRO A 123 17.99 -39.11 -50.89
CA PRO A 123 18.56 -39.74 -52.08
C PRO A 123 17.44 -40.27 -52.98
N GLN A 124 17.48 -39.91 -54.27
CA GLN A 124 16.55 -40.40 -55.29
C GLN A 124 16.79 -41.89 -55.60
N PRO A 125 15.74 -42.67 -55.89
CA PRO A 125 15.89 -44.09 -56.19
C PRO A 125 16.40 -44.30 -57.62
N THR A 126 17.50 -45.04 -57.75
CA THR A 126 18.01 -45.54 -59.03
C THR A 126 17.09 -46.63 -59.57
N MET A 127 16.53 -46.37 -60.76
CA MET A 127 15.84 -47.38 -61.58
C MET A 127 16.86 -48.46 -61.98
N VAL A 128 16.66 -49.68 -61.49
CA VAL A 128 17.34 -50.88 -61.98
C VAL A 128 16.43 -51.52 -63.03
N ASN A 129 16.82 -51.39 -64.30
CA ASN A 129 16.41 -52.32 -65.36
C ASN A 129 17.24 -53.59 -65.16
N GLU A 130 16.61 -54.76 -65.13
CA GLU A 130 17.00 -55.95 -65.91
C GLU A 130 16.01 -57.12 -65.69
N GLU A 131 15.54 -57.62 -66.84
CA GLU A 131 14.82 -58.88 -67.18
C GLU A 131 13.39 -59.15 -66.68
#